data_AF-A0A2V8E092-F1
#
_entry.id   AF-A0A2V8E092-F1
#
_cell.length_a   1.000
_cell.length_b   1.000
_cell.length_c   1.000
_cell.angle_alpha   90.00
_cell.angle_beta   90.00
_cell.angle_gamma   90.00
#
_symmetry.space_group_name_H-M   'P 1'
#
loop_
_entity.id
_entity.type
_entity.pdbx_description
1 polymer ?
#
loop_
_entity_poly.entity_id
_entity_poly.type
_entity_poly.pdbx_seq_one_letter_code
_entity_poly.pdbx_strand_id
1 'polypeptide(L)'
;MSLSPFWAWLEALPLSTAIGESWWFPLLESLHVITATFVVGSILMVDLRLLGLAARQHPVGRITREVIPWTLTAFGLSAVTGVGMFLTRASHYIDNRAFQVKLVLLVLAGVNMAVFHFGTSRSMARWDKSSVTSAA
;
A
#
# COMPACT_ATOMS: atom_id res chain seq x y z
N MET A 1 26.95 -5.17 15.75
CA MET A 1 26.67 -6.59 15.49
C MET A 1 26.35 -6.72 14.01
N SER A 2 27.14 -7.46 13.23
CA SER A 2 26.88 -7.63 11.80
C SER A 2 25.58 -8.41 11.59
N LEU A 3 24.63 -7.85 10.85
CA LEU A 3 23.35 -8.50 10.52
C LEU A 3 23.47 -9.43 9.29
N SER A 4 24.67 -9.53 8.70
CA SER A 4 24.95 -10.41 7.56
C SER A 4 24.52 -11.87 7.73
N PRO A 5 24.74 -12.57 8.87
CA PRO A 5 24.29 -13.95 9.01
C PRO A 5 22.76 -14.09 9.02
N PHE A 6 22.04 -13.06 9.48
CA PHE A 6 20.58 -13.06 9.51
C PHE A 6 19.99 -12.95 8.10
N TRP A 7 20.53 -12.08 7.24
CA TRP A 7 20.09 -11.93 5.86
C TRP A 7 20.39 -13.18 5.01
N ALA A 8 21.56 -13.78 5.20
CA ALA A 8 21.92 -15.03 4.54
C ALA A 8 21.01 -16.19 4.97
N TRP A 9 20.62 -16.24 6.25
CA TRP A 9 19.65 -17.23 6.72
C TRP A 9 18.27 -17.03 6.08
N LEU A 10 17.83 -15.78 5.91
CA LEU A 10 16.57 -15.46 5.21
C LEU A 10 16.58 -15.91 3.74
N GLU A 11 17.70 -15.70 3.04
CA GLU A 11 17.85 -16.13 1.64
C GLU A 11 17.89 -17.66 1.50
N ALA A 12 18.40 -18.37 2.50
CA ALA A 12 18.50 -19.82 2.51
C ALA A 12 17.17 -20.54 2.80
N LEU A 13 16.07 -19.81 3.06
CA LEU A 13 14.76 -20.43 3.24
C LEU A 13 14.35 -21.20 1.98
N PRO A 14 13.76 -22.41 2.11
CA PRO A 14 13.21 -23.15 0.96
C PRO A 14 12.18 -22.36 0.16
N LEU A 15 11.48 -21.44 0.82
CA LEU A 15 10.55 -20.52 0.17
C LEU A 15 11.29 -19.50 -0.72
N SER A 16 12.42 -18.97 -0.27
CA SER A 16 13.22 -18.00 -1.02
C SER A 16 13.78 -18.62 -2.30
N THR A 17 14.35 -19.82 -2.20
CA THR A 17 14.89 -20.56 -3.36
C THR A 17 13.78 -20.99 -4.32
N ALA A 18 12.67 -21.53 -3.80
CA ALA A 18 11.52 -21.91 -4.63
C ALA A 18 10.95 -20.74 -5.42
N ILE A 19 10.90 -19.54 -4.83
CA ILE A 19 10.45 -18.33 -5.51
C ILE A 19 11.47 -17.88 -6.56
N GLY A 20 12.75 -17.77 -6.17
CA GLY A 20 13.81 -17.21 -7.00
C GLY A 20 14.22 -18.06 -8.19
N GLU A 21 14.12 -19.38 -8.09
CA GLU A 21 14.52 -20.32 -9.16
C GLU A 21 13.35 -20.73 -10.07
N SER A 22 12.12 -20.32 -9.75
CA SER A 22 10.91 -20.68 -10.50
C SER A 22 10.31 -19.49 -11.25
N TRP A 23 9.31 -19.76 -12.09
CA TRP A 23 8.45 -18.76 -12.73
C TRP A 23 7.64 -17.90 -11.74
N TRP A 24 7.71 -18.21 -10.44
CA TRP A 24 7.04 -17.48 -9.39
C TRP A 24 7.62 -16.07 -9.21
N PHE A 25 8.92 -15.89 -9.43
CA PHE A 25 9.52 -14.56 -9.34
C PHE A 25 8.92 -13.56 -10.36
N PRO A 26 8.89 -13.85 -11.69
CA PRO A 26 8.20 -12.98 -12.66
C PRO A 26 6.71 -12.76 -12.37
N LEU A 27 6.02 -13.78 -11.85
CA LEU A 27 4.61 -13.66 -11.48
C LEU A 27 4.42 -12.70 -10.30
N LEU A 28 5.22 -12.83 -9.24
CA LEU A 28 5.17 -11.94 -8.08
C LEU A 28 5.54 -10.51 -8.49
N GLU A 29 6.52 -10.34 -9.36
CA GLU A 29 6.91 -9.03 -9.90
C GLU A 29 5.74 -8.39 -10.67
N SER A 30 5.09 -9.15 -11.55
CA SER A 30 3.94 -8.67 -12.33
C SER A 30 2.77 -8.27 -11.42
N LEU A 31 2.41 -9.12 -10.45
CA LEU A 31 1.37 -8.83 -9.47
C LEU A 31 1.72 -7.61 -8.61
N HIS A 32 3.00 -7.47 -8.23
CA HIS A 32 3.46 -6.33 -7.45
C HIS A 32 3.28 -5.02 -8.20
N VAL A 33 3.65 -4.96 -9.48
CA VAL A 33 3.48 -3.76 -10.32
C VAL A 33 2.01 -3.42 -10.55
N ILE A 34 1.18 -4.42 -10.84
CA ILE A 34 -0.27 -4.22 -11.05
C ILE A 34 -0.91 -3.64 -9.78
N THR A 35 -0.65 -4.25 -8.63
CA THR A 35 -1.20 -3.80 -7.34
C THR A 35 -0.66 -2.45 -6.92
N ALA A 36 0.63 -2.18 -7.12
CA ALA A 36 1.23 -0.88 -6.84
C ALA A 36 0.62 0.23 -7.73
N THR A 37 0.43 -0.04 -9.03
CA THR A 37 -0.19 0.91 -9.95
C THR A 37 -1.65 1.17 -9.58
N PHE A 38 -2.38 0.15 -9.13
CA PHE A 38 -3.74 0.30 -8.64
C PHE A 38 -3.81 1.16 -7.36
N VAL A 39 -2.88 0.99 -6.43
CA VAL A 39 -2.77 1.85 -5.23
C VAL A 39 -2.51 3.30 -5.64
N VAL A 40 -1.51 3.54 -6.48
CA VAL A 40 -1.18 4.90 -6.94
C VAL A 40 -2.36 5.53 -7.70
N GLY A 41 -2.99 4.80 -8.61
CA GLY A 41 -4.13 5.28 -9.39
C GLY A 41 -5.36 5.59 -8.53
N SER A 42 -5.63 4.77 -7.52
CA SER A 42 -6.75 5.01 -6.59
C SER A 42 -6.53 6.24 -5.70
N ILE A 43 -5.31 6.45 -5.19
CA ILE A 43 -4.94 7.66 -4.44
C ILE A 43 -5.04 8.88 -5.34
N LEU A 44 -4.46 8.83 -6.54
CA LEU A 44 -4.52 9.93 -7.50
C LEU A 44 -5.96 10.32 -7.85
N MET A 45 -6.86 9.34 -7.98
CA MET A 45 -8.29 9.60 -8.25
C MET A 45 -8.96 10.35 -7.09
N VAL A 46 -8.66 9.99 -5.84
CA VAL A 46 -9.16 10.70 -4.66
C VAL A 46 -8.57 12.11 -4.58
N ASP A 47 -7.28 12.27 -4.84
CA ASP A 47 -6.60 13.58 -4.82
C ASP A 47 -7.16 14.52 -5.91
N LEU A 48 -7.31 14.04 -7.15
CA LEU A 48 -7.94 14.80 -8.23
C LEU A 48 -9.40 15.15 -7.90
N ARG A 49 -10.12 14.29 -7.17
CA ARG A 49 -11.47 14.58 -6.71
C ARG A 49 -11.49 15.66 -5.64
N LEU A 50 -10.55 15.63 -4.68
CA LEU A 50 -10.38 16.63 -3.62
C LEU A 50 -9.97 18.00 -4.18
N LEU A 51 -9.10 18.02 -5.20
CA LEU A 51 -8.73 19.22 -5.95
C LEU A 51 -9.87 19.72 -6.86
N GLY A 52 -10.96 18.97 -6.96
CA GLY A 52 -12.09 19.31 -7.81
C GLY A 52 -11.78 19.24 -9.30
N LEU A 53 -10.78 18.48 -9.74
CA LEU A 53 -10.43 18.31 -11.16
C LEU A 53 -11.14 17.10 -11.80
N ALA A 54 -11.50 16.08 -11.01
CA ALA A 54 -12.16 14.86 -11.48
C ALA A 54 -13.44 14.53 -10.70
N ALA A 55 -14.34 13.74 -11.32
CA ALA A 55 -15.54 13.15 -10.70
C ALA A 55 -16.43 14.12 -9.88
N ARG A 56 -16.58 15.36 -10.36
CA ARG A 56 -17.35 16.45 -9.70
C ARG A 56 -18.80 16.10 -9.33
N GLN A 57 -19.39 15.13 -10.03
CA GLN A 57 -20.79 14.74 -9.91
C GLN A 57 -21.08 13.80 -8.72
N HIS A 58 -20.06 13.21 -8.09
CA HIS A 58 -20.25 12.25 -6.99
C HIS A 58 -19.74 12.79 -5.65
N PRO A 59 -20.50 12.69 -4.54
CA PRO A 59 -20.05 13.14 -3.22
C PRO A 59 -18.71 12.50 -2.85
N VAL A 60 -17.75 13.33 -2.40
CA VAL A 60 -16.39 12.91 -2.02
C VAL A 60 -16.43 11.76 -1.00
N GLY A 61 -17.37 11.82 -0.05
CA GLY A 61 -17.55 10.80 0.98
C GLY A 61 -17.97 9.42 0.46
N ARG A 62 -18.65 9.34 -0.69
CA ARG A 62 -19.09 8.06 -1.29
C ARG A 62 -17.95 7.39 -2.05
N ILE A 63 -17.24 8.14 -2.89
CA ILE A 63 -16.04 7.65 -3.61
C ILE A 63 -14.99 7.20 -2.60
N THR A 64 -14.71 8.02 -1.59
CA THR A 64 -13.67 7.70 -0.59
C THR A 64 -14.02 6.42 0.18
N ARG A 65 -15.29 6.19 0.53
CA ARG A 65 -15.74 4.96 1.21
C ARG A 65 -15.57 3.70 0.38
N GLU A 66 -15.84 3.77 -0.91
CA GLU A 66 -15.77 2.62 -1.80
C GLU A 66 -14.32 2.35 -2.22
N VAL A 67 -13.52 3.38 -2.46
CA VAL A 67 -12.13 3.24 -2.95
C VAL A 67 -11.16 2.81 -1.86
N ILE A 68 -11.27 3.34 -0.63
CA ILE A 68 -10.34 3.02 0.48
C ILE A 68 -10.16 1.51 0.75
N PRO A 69 -11.21 0.67 0.88
CA PRO A 69 -11.01 -0.76 1.14
C PRO A 69 -10.29 -1.46 -0.01
N TRP A 70 -10.56 -1.08 -1.26
CA TRP A 70 -9.84 -1.60 -2.43
C TRP A 70 -8.37 -1.15 -2.47
N THR A 71 -8.09 0.10 -2.10
CA THR A 71 -6.72 0.59 -1.99
C THR A 71 -5.95 -0.15 -0.89
N LEU A 72 -6.59 -0.44 0.25
CA LEU A 72 -5.98 -1.21 1.35
C LEU A 72 -5.68 -2.66 0.97
N THR A 73 -6.61 -3.34 0.28
CA THR A 73 -6.38 -4.72 -0.17
C THR A 73 -5.28 -4.78 -1.23
N ALA A 74 -5.26 -3.84 -2.18
CA ALA A 74 -4.19 -3.74 -3.17
C ALA A 74 -2.84 -3.41 -2.52
N PHE A 75 -2.81 -2.53 -1.52
CA PHE A 75 -1.60 -2.22 -0.76
C PHE A 75 -1.08 -3.44 0.00
N GLY A 76 -1.95 -4.18 0.68
CA GLY A 76 -1.59 -5.42 1.37
C GLY A 76 -1.02 -6.47 0.41
N LEU A 77 -1.65 -6.67 -0.74
CA LEU A 77 -1.17 -7.61 -1.76
C LEU A 77 0.18 -7.18 -2.37
N SER A 78 0.35 -5.88 -2.63
CA SER A 78 1.62 -5.31 -3.07
C SER A 78 2.72 -5.50 -2.03
N ALA A 79 2.43 -5.32 -0.74
CA ALA A 79 3.37 -5.53 0.34
C ALA A 79 3.80 -7.01 0.46
N VAL A 80 2.84 -7.95 0.41
CA VAL A 80 3.13 -9.39 0.48
C VAL A 80 4.00 -9.84 -0.69
N THR A 81 3.65 -9.45 -1.92
CA THR A 81 4.43 -9.77 -3.11
C THR A 81 5.83 -9.14 -3.06
N GLY A 82 5.94 -7.89 -2.58
CA GLY A 82 7.22 -7.19 -2.41
C GLY A 82 8.13 -7.85 -1.38
N VAL A 83 7.58 -8.31 -0.24
CA VAL A 83 8.32 -9.09 0.76
C VAL A 83 8.78 -10.43 0.18
N GLY A 84 7.91 -11.13 -0.56
CA GLY A 84 8.27 -12.37 -1.24
C GLY A 84 9.47 -12.21 -2.17
N MET A 85 9.50 -11.14 -2.97
CA MET A 85 10.65 -10.82 -3.82
C MET A 85 11.90 -10.42 -3.03
N PHE A 86 11.74 -9.64 -1.95
CA PHE A 86 12.86 -9.24 -1.09
C PHE A 86 13.58 -10.44 -0.48
N LEU A 87 12.83 -11.45 -0.04
CA LEU A 87 13.39 -12.66 0.58
C LEU A 87 14.37 -13.40 -0.34
N THR A 88 14.18 -13.34 -1.66
CA THR A 88 15.03 -14.04 -2.63
C THR A 88 16.48 -13.55 -2.66
N ARG A 89 16.72 -12.26 -2.33
CA ARG A 89 18.06 -11.62 -2.34
C ARG A 89 18.14 -10.52 -1.27
N ALA A 90 17.76 -10.83 -0.04
CA ALA A 90 17.67 -9.87 1.06
C ALA A 90 18.98 -9.13 1.37
N SER A 91 20.12 -9.81 1.31
CA SER A 91 21.46 -9.28 1.55
C SER A 91 21.85 -8.22 0.52
N HIS A 92 21.53 -8.46 -0.75
CA HIS A 92 21.80 -7.52 -1.83
C HIS A 92 20.88 -6.29 -1.76
N TYR A 93 19.62 -6.48 -1.37
CA TYR A 93 18.66 -5.37 -1.28
C TYR A 93 18.94 -4.45 -0.07
N ILE A 94 19.35 -4.99 1.08
CA ILE A 94 19.59 -4.16 2.27
C ILE A 94 20.81 -3.24 2.12
N ASP A 95 21.81 -3.64 1.34
CA ASP A 95 22.98 -2.82 1.03
C ASP A 95 22.66 -1.69 0.03
N ASN A 96 21.54 -1.80 -0.70
CA ASN A 96 21.12 -0.77 -1.64
C ASN A 96 20.37 0.38 -0.94
N ARG A 97 21.00 1.56 -0.89
CA ARG A 97 20.40 2.78 -0.34
C ARG A 97 19.05 3.14 -0.97
N ALA A 98 18.88 2.93 -2.28
CA ALA A 98 17.62 3.24 -2.95
C ALA A 98 16.48 2.34 -2.42
N PHE A 99 16.76 1.08 -2.10
CA PHE A 99 15.79 0.17 -1.52
C PHE A 99 15.42 0.58 -0.08
N GLN A 100 16.40 1.01 0.72
CA GLN A 100 16.14 1.53 2.07
C GLN A 100 15.22 2.75 2.04
N VAL A 101 15.47 3.71 1.13
CA VAL A 101 14.59 4.87 0.94
C VAL A 101 13.20 4.43 0.52
N LYS A 102 13.08 3.47 -0.42
CA LYS A 102 11.80 2.89 -0.83
C LYS A 102 11.03 2.31 0.36
N LEU A 103 11.68 1.61 1.28
CA LEU A 103 11.04 1.06 2.47
C LEU A 103 10.54 2.16 3.43
N VAL A 104 11.33 3.21 3.66
CA VAL A 104 10.91 4.34 4.48
C VAL A 104 9.68 5.02 3.87
N LEU A 105 9.69 5.26 2.56
CA LEU A 105 8.56 5.83 1.83
C LEU A 105 7.32 4.93 1.91
N LEU A 106 7.49 3.61 1.82
CA LEU A 106 6.40 2.64 1.95
C LEU A 106 5.75 2.71 3.33
N VAL A 107 6.55 2.81 4.40
CA VAL A 107 6.04 2.97 5.77
C VAL A 107 5.29 4.29 5.90
N LEU A 108 5.85 5.40 5.39
CA LEU A 108 5.18 6.69 5.41
C LEU A 108 3.85 6.68 4.64
N ALA A 109 3.81 6.00 3.48
CA ALA A 109 2.58 5.81 2.71
C ALA A 109 1.53 4.99 3.49
N GLY A 110 1.96 3.90 4.16
CA GLY A 110 1.08 3.10 5.02
C GLY A 110 0.51 3.89 6.20
N VAL A 111 1.35 4.71 6.85
CA VAL A 111 0.91 5.63 7.92
C VAL A 111 -0.07 6.66 7.39
N ASN A 112 0.22 7.27 6.23
CA ASN A 112 -0.68 8.23 5.60
C ASN A 112 -2.07 7.61 5.32
N MET A 113 -2.09 6.40 4.77
CA MET A 113 -3.33 5.66 4.50
C MET A 113 -4.08 5.32 5.78
N ALA A 114 -3.38 4.88 6.84
CA ALA A 114 -4.00 4.60 8.14
C ALA A 114 -4.63 5.86 8.74
N VAL A 115 -3.92 6.99 8.72
CA VAL A 115 -4.44 8.29 9.18
C VAL A 115 -5.69 8.69 8.40
N PHE A 116 -5.70 8.52 7.08
CA PHE A 116 -6.88 8.78 6.25
C PHE A 116 -8.04 7.84 6.61
N HIS A 117 -7.79 6.55 6.80
CA HIS A 117 -8.81 5.56 7.14
C HIS A 117 -9.47 5.85 8.50
N PHE A 118 -8.67 6.09 9.54
CA PHE A 118 -9.17 6.37 10.88
C PHE A 118 -9.73 7.79 11.02
N GLY A 119 -9.13 8.78 10.35
CA GLY A 119 -9.57 10.17 10.35
C GLY A 119 -10.91 10.37 9.63
N THR A 120 -11.08 9.74 8.45
CA THR A 120 -12.33 9.83 7.69
C THR A 120 -13.47 9.13 8.44
N SER A 121 -13.22 7.94 9.01
CA SER A 121 -14.20 7.23 9.85
C SER A 121 -14.70 8.07 11.04
N ARG A 122 -13.83 8.86 11.68
CA ARG A 122 -14.23 9.80 12.74
C ARG A 122 -15.00 11.02 12.23
N SER A 123 -14.67 11.54 11.06
CA SER A 123 -15.37 12.68 10.47
C SER A 123 -16.80 12.32 10.03
N MET A 124 -17.05 11.06 9.64
CA MET A 124 -18.38 10.58 9.29
C MET A 124 -19.36 10.62 10.46
N ALA A 125 -18.91 10.25 11.68
CA ALA A 125 -19.72 10.36 12.89
C ALA A 125 -20.08 11.81 13.25
N ARG A 126 -19.33 12.79 12.72
CA ARG A 126 -19.54 14.22 12.97
C ARG A 126 -20.47 14.86 11.92
N TRP A 127 -20.39 14.44 10.66
CA TRP A 127 -21.30 14.91 9.60
C TRP A 127 -22.71 14.34 9.72
N ASP A 128 -22.86 13.11 10.21
CA ASP A 128 -24.18 12.49 10.42
C ASP A 128 -24.96 13.13 11.58
N LYS A 129 -24.27 13.80 12.51
CA LYS A 129 -24.92 14.59 13.57
C LYS A 129 -25.41 15.95 13.09
N SER A 130 -24.74 16.57 12.11
CA SER A 130 -25.16 17.89 11.59
C SER A 130 -26.40 17.84 10.69
N SER A 131 -26.70 16.70 10.05
CA SER A 131 -27.91 16.52 9.24
C SER A 131 -29.17 16.33 10.08
N VAL A 132 -29.06 15.84 11.31
CA VAL A 132 -30.20 15.63 12.22
C VAL A 132 -30.60 16.93 12.94
N THR A 133 -29.65 17.81 13.27
CA THR A 133 -29.96 19.07 13.99
C THR A 133 -30.53 20.18 13.10
N SER A 134 -30.32 20.14 11.77
CA SER A 134 -30.92 21.13 10.86
C SER A 134 -32.38 20.81 10.46
N ALA A 135 -32.91 19.66 10.90
CA ALA A 135 -34.26 19.19 10.57
C ALA A 135 -35.20 19.13 11.78
N ALA A 136 -34.79 19.68 12.93
CA ALA A 136 -35.60 19.83 14.15
C ALA A 136 -35.73 21.32 14.50
#